data_AF-A0A137QG50-F1
#
_entry.id   AF-A0A137QG50-F1
#
_cell.length_a   1.000
_cell.length_b   1.000
_cell.length_c   1.000
_cell.angle_alpha   90.00
_cell.angle_beta   90.00
_cell.angle_gamma   90.00
#
_symmetry.space_group_name_H-M   'P 1'
#
loop_
_entity.id
_entity.type
_entity.pdbx_description
1 polymer ?
#
loop_
_entity_poly.entity_id
_entity_poly.type
_entity_poly.pdbx_seq_one_letter_code
_entity_poly.pdbx_strand_id
1 'polypeptide(L)'
;MFLSSVARKRRAFLSLWTTLLSFSAAIDIDPAKLDACPGYTASSVKTRDGTPIAYLTFGGQACNVFGEGLQTSSLSVVYETKERIHLKITDAKSARYEVPSFVFPRPDSRHLVSPESAAIQFNYTTSPFSFSILRVSTREVLFSTASHPIIFEPQYLRLKTILPDNANIYVLGENNQPLAADNTTLTLWSRNSPGIPRGTNLYGNHPIYFVHRTTGTHGVFVLNSNGMDIKLLNVGGNITRLVGFSTSTSRPEASQIPLELLVVRFGYKDFVDVAGVISKYAVANISLETRWTDIDYLDRRRIFTFDPQYFPLNRMRDIHTQHYILMTDPAVVFLPDDENYAPYHRGKGFNTYLKADNGSDFIGLVWPGMTVWPDWFNPNVTEYWDNEFLDFYDPETGVDIDGVWIYMNEPTNFCNLPCDDPFQQAVKQNLPPPREREGEIILIGLSMQMQVNQRSRNMLNFDPAVSQTLSAAAYIKYTNAPTT
;
A
#
# COMPACT_ATOMS: atom_id res chain seq x y z
N MET A 1 28.18 16.38 -73.07
CA MET A 1 28.74 15.15 -73.68
C MET A 1 28.55 13.99 -72.71
N PHE A 2 27.65 13.09 -73.09
CA PHE A 2 27.40 11.70 -72.70
C PHE A 2 28.09 10.99 -71.49
N LEU A 3 27.21 10.29 -70.73
CA LEU A 3 27.29 8.93 -70.12
C LEU A 3 28.26 8.72 -68.94
N SER A 4 27.97 7.98 -67.85
CA SER A 4 27.05 6.86 -67.57
C SER A 4 26.89 6.70 -66.02
N SER A 5 25.67 6.51 -65.49
CA SER A 5 25.12 5.25 -64.96
C SER A 5 26.03 4.43 -64.02
N VAL A 6 25.81 4.53 -62.70
CA VAL A 6 25.80 3.37 -61.79
C VAL A 6 24.68 3.53 -60.77
N ALA A 7 23.59 2.78 -60.98
CA ALA A 7 22.54 2.58 -60.01
C ALA A 7 23.00 1.61 -58.91
N ARG A 8 22.93 2.03 -57.64
CA ARG A 8 22.97 1.11 -56.49
C ARG A 8 21.71 1.29 -55.66
N LYS A 9 20.80 0.33 -55.82
CA LYS A 9 19.59 0.12 -55.02
C LYS A 9 19.94 0.18 -53.52
N ARG A 10 19.57 1.26 -52.82
CA ARG A 10 19.38 1.21 -51.37
C ARG A 10 17.96 0.69 -51.13
N ARG A 11 17.85 -0.60 -50.79
CA ARG A 11 16.63 -1.14 -50.20
C ARG A 11 16.42 -0.43 -48.86
N ALA A 12 15.37 0.38 -48.78
CA ALA A 12 14.87 0.87 -47.51
C ALA A 12 14.35 -0.33 -46.72
N PHE A 13 15.07 -0.71 -45.67
CA PHE A 13 14.49 -1.50 -44.58
C PHE A 13 13.75 -0.52 -43.69
N LEU A 14 12.44 -0.33 -43.95
CA LEU A 14 11.53 0.15 -42.92
C LEU A 14 11.39 -0.99 -41.91
N SER A 15 12.18 -0.97 -40.84
CA SER A 15 11.81 -1.71 -39.63
C SER A 15 10.64 -0.94 -39.01
N LEU A 16 9.41 -1.39 -39.29
CA LEU A 16 8.25 -1.01 -38.47
C LEU A 16 8.49 -1.60 -37.06
N TRP A 17 9.08 -0.79 -36.19
CA TRP A 17 8.90 -0.99 -34.76
C TRP A 17 7.49 -0.50 -34.45
N THR A 18 6.52 -1.42 -34.48
CA THR A 18 5.24 -1.18 -33.82
C THR A 18 5.53 -1.15 -32.32
N THR A 19 5.83 0.04 -31.79
CA THR A 19 5.62 0.32 -30.38
C THR A 19 4.15 0.06 -30.10
N LEU A 20 3.86 -1.08 -29.49
CA LEU A 20 2.60 -1.31 -28.80
C LEU A 20 2.54 -0.28 -27.68
N LEU A 21 1.99 0.90 -27.99
CA LEU A 21 1.40 1.78 -27.00
C LEU A 21 0.28 0.96 -26.36
N SER A 22 0.56 0.38 -25.20
CA SER A 22 -0.46 -0.15 -24.29
C SER A 22 -1.27 1.04 -23.79
N PHE A 23 -2.18 1.55 -24.63
CA PHE A 23 -3.27 2.37 -24.15
C PHE A 23 -4.13 1.48 -23.27
N SER A 24 -3.94 1.56 -21.96
CA SER A 24 -4.97 1.15 -20.99
C SER A 24 -6.13 2.13 -21.10
N ALA A 25 -6.94 1.99 -22.15
CA ALA A 25 -8.27 2.59 -22.14
C ALA A 25 -9.05 1.87 -21.04
N ALA A 26 -9.52 2.62 -20.04
CA ALA A 26 -10.51 2.10 -19.11
C ALA A 26 -11.73 1.68 -19.94
N ILE A 27 -11.92 0.38 -20.13
CA ILE A 27 -13.07 -0.14 -20.83
C ILE A 27 -14.25 0.05 -19.88
N ASP A 28 -15.10 1.03 -20.18
CA ASP A 28 -16.37 1.17 -19.49
C ASP A 28 -17.29 0.03 -19.93
N ILE A 29 -17.53 -0.92 -19.02
CA ILE A 29 -18.32 -2.11 -19.28
C ILE A 29 -19.64 -1.99 -18.55
N ASP A 30 -20.71 -2.08 -19.33
CA ASP A 30 -22.08 -2.14 -18.82
C ASP A 30 -22.19 -3.21 -17.70
N PRO A 31 -22.54 -2.80 -16.46
CA PRO A 31 -22.71 -3.72 -15.34
C PRO A 31 -23.67 -4.88 -15.63
N ALA A 32 -24.66 -4.68 -16.51
CA ALA A 32 -25.59 -5.73 -16.92
C ALA A 32 -24.88 -6.89 -17.63
N LYS A 33 -23.79 -6.63 -18.37
CA LYS A 33 -22.98 -7.69 -19.00
C LYS A 33 -22.29 -8.55 -17.95
N LEU A 34 -21.74 -7.92 -16.91
CA LEU A 34 -21.08 -8.64 -15.82
C LEU A 34 -22.11 -9.40 -14.98
N ASP A 35 -23.28 -8.83 -14.73
CA ASP A 35 -24.37 -9.47 -13.98
C ASP A 35 -25.02 -10.64 -14.77
N ALA A 36 -24.90 -10.63 -16.10
CA ALA A 36 -25.32 -11.74 -16.97
C ALA A 36 -24.30 -12.90 -17.06
N CYS A 37 -23.11 -12.78 -16.44
CA CYS A 37 -22.12 -13.86 -16.47
C CYS A 37 -22.67 -15.14 -15.83
N PRO A 38 -22.40 -16.34 -16.41
CA PRO A 38 -22.94 -17.59 -15.89
C PRO A 38 -22.28 -18.03 -14.57
N GLY A 39 -21.18 -17.39 -14.16
CA GLY A 39 -20.42 -17.73 -12.97
C GLY A 39 -19.80 -19.12 -13.05
N TYR A 40 -19.75 -19.81 -11.92
CA TYR A 40 -19.11 -21.10 -11.77
C TYR A 40 -20.10 -22.18 -11.35
N THR A 41 -19.71 -23.45 -11.46
CA THR A 41 -20.35 -24.62 -10.87
C THR A 41 -19.33 -25.33 -10.00
N ALA A 42 -19.70 -25.63 -8.76
CA ALA A 42 -18.86 -26.39 -7.84
C ALA A 42 -19.01 -27.90 -8.06
N SER A 43 -17.88 -28.58 -8.12
CA SER A 43 -17.76 -30.03 -8.26
C SER A 43 -16.78 -30.57 -7.22
N SER A 44 -16.93 -31.86 -6.88
CA SER A 44 -16.00 -32.59 -5.99
C SER A 44 -15.78 -31.93 -4.63
N VAL A 45 -16.86 -31.64 -3.89
CA VAL A 45 -16.76 -31.15 -2.50
C VAL A 45 -16.19 -32.27 -1.63
N LYS A 46 -14.89 -32.23 -1.37
CA LYS A 46 -14.20 -33.16 -0.48
C LYS A 46 -13.80 -32.41 0.78
N THR A 47 -13.97 -33.04 1.92
CA THR A 47 -13.42 -32.56 3.19
C THR A 47 -12.01 -33.12 3.32
N ARG A 48 -11.00 -32.25 3.30
CA ARG A 48 -9.62 -32.61 3.67
C ARG A 48 -9.35 -31.98 5.03
N ASP A 49 -9.06 -32.79 6.05
CA ASP A 49 -8.77 -32.30 7.40
C ASP A 49 -9.86 -31.36 7.97
N GLY A 50 -11.15 -31.65 7.68
CA GLY A 50 -12.28 -30.82 8.10
C GLY A 50 -12.51 -29.54 7.28
N THR A 51 -11.66 -29.26 6.28
CA THR A 51 -11.75 -28.12 5.36
C THR A 51 -12.49 -28.52 4.08
N PRO A 52 -13.65 -27.94 3.74
CA PRO A 52 -14.28 -28.12 2.45
C PRO A 52 -13.37 -27.59 1.32
N ILE A 53 -13.01 -28.47 0.39
CA ILE A 53 -12.37 -28.12 -0.87
C ILE A 53 -13.35 -28.40 -1.99
N ALA A 54 -13.60 -27.41 -2.85
CA ALA A 54 -14.45 -27.55 -4.03
C ALA A 54 -13.72 -27.05 -5.28
N TYR A 55 -13.89 -27.75 -6.40
CA TYR A 55 -13.40 -27.30 -7.70
C TYR A 55 -14.51 -26.54 -8.43
N LEU A 56 -14.23 -25.29 -8.77
CA LEU A 56 -15.12 -24.40 -9.49
C LEU A 56 -14.77 -24.45 -10.98
N THR A 57 -15.73 -24.85 -11.81
CA THR A 57 -15.64 -24.84 -13.28
C THR A 57 -16.67 -23.87 -13.84
N PHE A 58 -16.54 -23.38 -15.07
CA PHE A 58 -17.55 -22.45 -15.60
C PHE A 58 -18.95 -23.07 -15.63
N GLY A 59 -19.95 -22.32 -15.14
CA GLY A 59 -21.36 -22.74 -15.19
C GLY A 59 -21.99 -22.62 -16.57
N GLY A 60 -21.23 -22.15 -17.56
CA GLY A 60 -21.66 -21.90 -18.94
C GLY A 60 -20.48 -21.41 -19.79
N GLN A 61 -20.77 -20.66 -20.85
CA GLN A 61 -19.73 -20.02 -21.66
C GLN A 61 -18.96 -18.99 -20.82
N ALA A 62 -17.63 -19.03 -20.88
CA ALA A 62 -16.79 -18.10 -20.14
C ALA A 62 -17.11 -16.64 -20.54
N CYS A 63 -17.20 -15.77 -19.53
CA CYS A 63 -17.59 -14.38 -19.75
C CYS A 63 -16.53 -13.60 -20.55
N ASN A 64 -15.27 -13.87 -20.24
CA ASN A 64 -14.09 -13.35 -20.91
C ASN A 64 -14.13 -11.84 -21.16
N VAL A 65 -14.57 -11.10 -20.15
CA VAL A 65 -14.89 -9.69 -20.30
C VAL A 65 -13.61 -8.83 -20.27
N PHE A 66 -12.66 -9.18 -19.42
CA PHE A 66 -11.37 -8.51 -19.26
C PHE A 66 -10.16 -9.42 -19.57
N GLY A 67 -10.41 -10.67 -19.98
CA GLY A 67 -9.40 -11.64 -20.38
C GLY A 67 -9.96 -13.06 -20.37
N GLU A 68 -9.20 -14.04 -20.85
CA GLU A 68 -9.63 -15.44 -20.80
C GLU A 68 -9.79 -15.90 -19.35
N GLY A 69 -11.01 -16.22 -18.94
CA GLY A 69 -11.31 -16.58 -17.56
C GLY A 69 -10.63 -17.88 -17.11
N LEU A 70 -10.57 -18.08 -15.79
CA LEU A 70 -9.94 -19.26 -15.20
C LEU A 70 -10.86 -20.49 -15.26
N GLN A 71 -10.61 -21.38 -16.22
CA GLN A 71 -11.42 -22.57 -16.47
C GLN A 71 -11.66 -23.47 -15.24
N THR A 72 -10.70 -23.55 -14.34
CA THR A 72 -10.80 -24.34 -13.12
C THR A 72 -10.15 -23.61 -11.96
N SER A 73 -10.97 -23.24 -10.97
CA SER A 73 -10.50 -22.64 -9.72
C SER A 73 -10.70 -23.60 -8.56
N SER A 74 -9.90 -23.49 -7.51
CA SER A 74 -10.03 -24.25 -6.27
C SER A 74 -10.52 -23.34 -5.17
N LEU A 75 -11.60 -23.73 -4.47
CA LEU A 75 -12.08 -23.09 -3.26
C LEU A 75 -11.61 -23.90 -2.04
N SER A 76 -11.04 -23.22 -1.05
CA SER A 76 -10.72 -23.76 0.27
C SER A 76 -11.44 -22.95 1.35
N VAL A 77 -12.05 -23.63 2.32
CA VAL A 77 -12.78 -23.00 3.43
C VAL A 77 -12.27 -23.51 4.78
N VAL A 78 -11.55 -22.65 5.51
CA VAL A 78 -10.88 -23.00 6.76
C VAL A 78 -11.52 -22.25 7.93
N TYR A 79 -11.90 -22.97 8.98
CA TYR A 79 -12.34 -22.38 10.25
C TYR A 79 -11.12 -22.22 11.17
N GLU A 80 -10.48 -21.06 11.09
CA GLU A 80 -9.23 -20.79 11.80
C GLU A 80 -9.44 -20.60 13.31
N THR A 81 -10.59 -20.04 13.71
CA THR A 81 -11.02 -19.99 15.12
C THR A 81 -12.54 -20.13 15.18
N LYS A 82 -13.10 -20.17 16.40
CA LYS A 82 -14.56 -20.16 16.62
C LYS A 82 -15.25 -18.96 15.95
N GLU A 83 -14.55 -17.86 15.76
CA GLU A 83 -15.11 -16.58 15.30
C GLU A 83 -14.50 -16.10 13.97
N ARG A 84 -13.62 -16.90 13.36
CA ARG A 84 -12.91 -16.54 12.12
C ARG A 84 -12.92 -17.69 11.11
N ILE A 85 -13.45 -17.38 9.93
CA ILE A 85 -13.47 -18.27 8.76
C ILE A 85 -12.67 -17.61 7.64
N HIS A 86 -11.89 -18.41 6.92
CA HIS A 86 -11.03 -17.97 5.83
C HIS A 86 -11.41 -18.75 4.58
N LEU A 87 -11.82 -18.01 3.56
CA LEU A 87 -12.17 -18.55 2.24
C LEU A 87 -11.10 -18.10 1.25
N LYS A 88 -10.62 -19.05 0.44
CA LYS A 88 -9.60 -18.78 -0.57
C LYS A 88 -9.99 -19.42 -1.90
N ILE A 89 -10.06 -18.62 -2.95
CA ILE A 89 -10.26 -19.08 -4.33
C ILE A 89 -8.94 -18.88 -5.08
N THR A 90 -8.38 -19.95 -5.64
CA THR A 90 -7.14 -19.91 -6.43
C THR A 90 -7.37 -20.47 -7.82
N ASP A 91 -6.48 -20.15 -8.76
CA ASP A 91 -6.35 -20.96 -9.97
C ASP A 91 -5.85 -22.36 -9.58
N ALA A 92 -6.47 -23.41 -10.13
CA ALA A 92 -6.07 -24.79 -9.88
C ALA A 92 -4.88 -25.23 -10.75
N LYS A 93 -4.57 -24.51 -11.84
CA LYS A 93 -3.52 -24.85 -12.80
C LYS A 93 -2.19 -24.15 -12.51
N SER A 94 -2.24 -22.89 -12.09
CA SER A 94 -1.05 -22.06 -11.92
C SER A 94 -1.06 -21.31 -10.59
N ALA A 95 0.14 -21.12 -10.02
CA ALA A 95 0.29 -20.23 -8.89
C ALA A 95 0.05 -18.79 -9.35
N ARG A 96 -0.76 -18.05 -8.58
CA ARG A 96 -1.00 -16.63 -8.77
C ARG A 96 -0.33 -15.85 -7.66
N TYR A 97 -0.17 -14.55 -7.88
CA TYR A 97 0.32 -13.65 -6.83
C TYR A 97 -0.53 -13.78 -5.57
N GLU A 98 0.14 -13.91 -4.44
CA GLU A 98 -0.44 -13.85 -3.11
C GLU A 98 0.43 -12.92 -2.26
N VAL A 99 -0.20 -12.18 -1.35
CA VAL A 99 0.53 -11.41 -0.34
C VAL A 99 1.43 -12.38 0.45
N PRO A 100 2.76 -12.17 0.45
CA PRO A 100 3.69 -13.05 1.12
C PRO A 100 3.40 -13.17 2.62
N SER A 101 3.60 -14.36 3.17
CA SER A 101 3.31 -14.63 4.60
C SER A 101 4.24 -13.91 5.57
N PHE A 102 5.43 -13.49 5.12
CA PHE A 102 6.33 -12.69 5.94
C PHE A 102 5.82 -11.24 6.08
N VAL A 103 5.22 -10.69 5.02
CA VAL A 103 4.54 -9.39 5.04
C VAL A 103 3.24 -9.46 5.85
N PHE A 104 2.47 -10.53 5.67
CA PHE A 104 1.25 -10.77 6.44
C PHE A 104 1.19 -12.19 7.01
N PRO A 105 1.61 -12.37 8.28
CA PRO A 105 1.54 -13.66 8.96
C PRO A 105 0.09 -14.14 9.06
N ARG A 106 -0.16 -15.32 8.48
CA ARG A 106 -1.47 -15.96 8.54
C ARG A 106 -1.57 -16.81 9.80
N PRO A 107 -2.77 -16.98 10.36
CA PRO A 107 -2.99 -17.85 11.50
C PRO A 107 -2.53 -19.28 11.22
N ASP A 108 -2.00 -19.92 12.26
CA ASP A 108 -1.50 -21.28 12.20
C ASP A 108 -2.63 -22.29 11.94
N SER A 109 -2.43 -23.17 10.96
CA SER A 109 -3.37 -24.24 10.61
C SER A 109 -3.30 -25.47 11.53
N ARG A 110 -2.45 -25.48 12.57
CA ARG A 110 -2.33 -26.61 13.51
C ARG A 110 -3.52 -26.77 14.46
N HIS A 111 -4.31 -25.71 14.69
CA HIS A 111 -5.41 -25.69 15.66
C HIS A 111 -6.72 -25.22 15.03
N LEU A 112 -7.13 -25.83 13.92
CA LEU A 112 -8.39 -25.53 13.27
C LEU A 112 -9.59 -25.95 14.11
N VAL A 113 -10.67 -25.21 13.97
CA VAL A 113 -11.95 -25.46 14.66
C VAL A 113 -12.87 -26.22 13.72
N SER A 114 -13.69 -27.14 14.27
CA SER A 114 -14.66 -27.85 13.44
C SER A 114 -15.84 -26.94 13.06
N PRO A 115 -16.47 -27.12 11.90
CA PRO A 115 -17.63 -26.32 11.49
C PRO A 115 -18.77 -26.33 12.54
N GLU A 116 -18.94 -27.42 13.28
CA GLU A 116 -20.01 -27.59 14.28
C GLU A 116 -19.77 -26.78 15.57
N SER A 117 -18.51 -26.45 15.87
CA SER A 117 -18.12 -25.72 17.08
C SER A 117 -17.90 -24.22 16.83
N ALA A 118 -17.89 -23.79 15.56
CA ALA A 118 -17.77 -22.41 15.15
C ALA A 118 -19.06 -21.59 15.43
N ALA A 119 -18.89 -20.29 15.71
CA ALA A 119 -20.00 -19.33 15.87
C ALA A 119 -20.50 -18.78 14.52
N ILE A 120 -19.83 -19.15 13.44
CA ILE A 120 -20.11 -18.79 12.05
C ILE A 120 -20.19 -20.06 11.21
N GLN A 121 -21.02 -20.06 10.18
CA GLN A 121 -21.24 -21.24 9.34
C GLN A 121 -21.18 -20.87 7.87
N PHE A 122 -20.47 -21.69 7.08
CA PHE A 122 -20.39 -21.61 5.63
C PHE A 122 -21.46 -22.48 4.97
N ASN A 123 -22.26 -21.88 4.09
CA ASN A 123 -23.22 -22.55 3.24
C ASN A 123 -22.91 -22.26 1.77
N TYR A 124 -23.30 -23.16 0.87
CA TYR A 124 -23.09 -22.99 -0.57
C TYR A 124 -24.19 -23.64 -1.42
N THR A 125 -24.35 -23.13 -2.64
CA THR A 125 -25.13 -23.73 -3.72
C THR A 125 -24.15 -24.19 -4.80
N THR A 126 -24.37 -25.36 -5.41
CA THR A 126 -23.43 -25.92 -6.37
C THR A 126 -23.52 -25.31 -7.77
N SER A 127 -24.71 -24.97 -8.27
CA SER A 127 -24.91 -24.45 -9.63
C SER A 127 -26.13 -23.52 -9.74
N PRO A 128 -25.96 -22.25 -10.17
CA PRO A 128 -24.69 -21.53 -10.20
C PRO A 128 -24.09 -21.45 -8.79
N PHE A 129 -22.76 -21.56 -8.73
CA PHE A 129 -22.02 -21.54 -7.48
C PHE A 129 -22.18 -20.20 -6.79
N SER A 130 -22.59 -20.27 -5.53
CA SER A 130 -22.68 -19.15 -4.61
C SER A 130 -22.45 -19.67 -3.20
N PHE A 131 -22.07 -18.77 -2.30
CA PHE A 131 -21.87 -19.11 -0.90
C PHE A 131 -22.38 -18.01 0.00
N SER A 132 -22.67 -18.38 1.25
CA SER A 132 -23.04 -17.47 2.31
C SER A 132 -22.37 -17.83 3.62
N ILE A 133 -22.12 -16.80 4.43
CA ILE A 133 -21.64 -16.91 5.80
C ILE A 133 -22.74 -16.43 6.72
N LEU A 134 -23.09 -17.23 7.71
CA LEU A 134 -24.15 -16.90 8.66
C LEU A 134 -23.65 -16.96 10.10
N ARG A 135 -24.24 -16.13 10.96
CA ARG A 135 -24.06 -16.17 12.41
C ARG A 135 -24.90 -17.30 12.98
N VAL A 136 -24.28 -18.23 13.70
CA VAL A 136 -24.98 -19.43 14.20
C VAL A 136 -26.06 -19.08 15.23
N SER A 137 -25.79 -18.14 16.14
CA SER A 137 -26.71 -17.78 17.23
C SER A 137 -28.01 -17.13 16.76
N THR A 138 -27.96 -16.31 15.70
CA THR A 138 -29.13 -15.56 15.20
C THR A 138 -29.66 -16.07 13.86
N ARG A 139 -28.93 -16.97 13.20
CA ARG A 139 -29.15 -17.40 11.80
C ARG A 139 -29.08 -16.28 10.77
N GLU A 140 -28.55 -15.13 11.15
CA GLU A 140 -28.43 -13.98 10.27
C GLU A 140 -27.31 -14.17 9.24
N VAL A 141 -27.60 -13.86 7.98
CA VAL A 141 -26.61 -13.88 6.89
C VAL A 141 -25.71 -12.65 6.98
N LEU A 142 -24.41 -12.88 7.18
CA LEU A 142 -23.40 -11.83 7.30
C LEU A 142 -22.85 -11.43 5.94
N PHE A 143 -22.60 -12.41 5.07
CA PHE A 143 -22.09 -12.23 3.70
C PHE A 143 -22.75 -13.25 2.76
N SER A 144 -23.12 -12.86 1.55
CA SER A 144 -23.68 -13.77 0.56
C SER A 144 -23.40 -13.33 -0.87
N THR A 145 -22.91 -14.26 -1.69
CA THR A 145 -22.76 -14.07 -3.13
C THR A 145 -23.98 -14.54 -3.94
N ALA A 146 -25.05 -14.96 -3.26
CA ALA A 146 -26.28 -15.36 -3.93
C ALA A 146 -26.80 -14.23 -4.87
N SER A 147 -27.38 -14.65 -6.00
CA SER A 147 -27.91 -13.76 -7.04
C SER A 147 -26.89 -12.92 -7.79
N HIS A 148 -25.58 -13.12 -7.57
CA HIS A 148 -24.53 -12.39 -8.27
C HIS A 148 -23.40 -13.32 -8.71
N PRO A 149 -23.04 -13.35 -10.00
CA PRO A 149 -22.01 -14.26 -10.46
C PRO A 149 -20.64 -13.81 -9.99
N ILE A 150 -19.89 -14.78 -9.44
CA ILE A 150 -18.46 -14.67 -9.17
C ILE A 150 -17.75 -14.63 -10.53
N ILE A 151 -16.95 -13.60 -10.77
CA ILE A 151 -16.11 -13.48 -11.97
C ILE A 151 -14.66 -13.57 -11.52
N PHE A 152 -13.90 -14.48 -12.12
CA PHE A 152 -12.49 -14.64 -11.81
C PHE A 152 -11.68 -14.85 -13.08
N GLU A 153 -10.99 -13.80 -13.49
CA GLU A 153 -10.19 -13.67 -14.70
C GLU A 153 -8.76 -13.18 -14.34
N PRO A 154 -7.78 -13.27 -15.26
CA PRO A 154 -6.38 -13.00 -14.94
C PRO A 154 -6.08 -11.59 -14.38
N GLN A 155 -6.87 -10.59 -14.73
CA GLN A 155 -6.71 -9.21 -14.23
C GLN A 155 -8.03 -8.64 -13.70
N TYR A 156 -9.03 -9.50 -13.44
CA TYR A 156 -10.33 -9.06 -12.94
C TYR A 156 -10.97 -10.10 -12.02
N LEU A 157 -11.23 -9.70 -10.77
CA LEU A 157 -11.97 -10.51 -9.79
C LEU A 157 -13.14 -9.68 -9.24
N ARG A 158 -14.32 -10.30 -9.22
CA ARG A 158 -15.56 -9.67 -8.74
C ARG A 158 -16.35 -10.62 -7.85
N LEU A 159 -16.72 -10.13 -6.68
CA LEU A 159 -17.71 -10.71 -5.77
C LEU A 159 -18.64 -9.59 -5.29
N LYS A 160 -19.89 -9.93 -5.08
CA LYS A 160 -20.92 -8.96 -4.71
C LYS A 160 -21.69 -9.53 -3.53
N THR A 161 -22.03 -8.68 -2.57
CA THR A 161 -22.84 -9.04 -1.42
C THR A 161 -23.93 -8.01 -1.21
N ILE A 162 -25.09 -8.46 -0.76
CA ILE A 162 -26.17 -7.57 -0.32
C ILE A 162 -26.01 -7.35 1.18
N LEU A 163 -26.16 -6.12 1.64
CA LEU A 163 -26.27 -5.81 3.06
C LEU A 163 -27.71 -5.34 3.38
N PRO A 164 -28.23 -5.68 4.56
CA PRO A 164 -29.57 -5.26 4.96
C PRO A 164 -29.63 -3.75 5.22
N ASP A 165 -30.83 -3.17 5.14
CA ASP A 165 -31.06 -1.72 5.27
C ASP A 165 -30.59 -1.12 6.60
N ASN A 166 -30.54 -1.94 7.65
CA ASN A 166 -30.07 -1.54 8.99
C ASN A 166 -28.56 -1.74 9.20
N ALA A 167 -27.81 -2.09 8.16
CA ALA A 167 -26.36 -2.29 8.25
C ALA A 167 -25.60 -0.96 8.19
N ASN A 168 -24.86 -0.65 9.25
CA ASN A 168 -23.92 0.47 9.26
C ASN A 168 -22.53 -0.02 8.92
N ILE A 169 -21.87 0.60 7.94
CA ILE A 169 -20.54 0.17 7.48
C ILE A 169 -19.52 1.23 7.83
N TYR A 170 -18.38 0.74 8.30
CA TYR A 170 -17.25 1.54 8.71
C TYR A 170 -15.99 1.01 8.05
N VAL A 171 -15.00 1.89 7.91
CA VAL A 171 -13.67 1.60 7.34
C VAL A 171 -13.77 1.41 5.81
N LEU A 172 -12.70 0.98 5.12
CA LEU A 172 -12.36 1.14 3.68
C LEU A 172 -11.44 2.32 3.36
N GLY A 173 -10.51 2.63 4.27
CA GLY A 173 -9.51 3.68 4.08
C GLY A 173 -8.41 3.32 3.08
N GLU A 174 -7.60 4.27 2.65
CA GLU A 174 -7.66 5.69 3.05
C GLU A 174 -8.39 6.52 2.00
N ASN A 175 -9.41 7.23 2.45
CA ASN A 175 -10.20 8.12 1.63
C ASN A 175 -10.73 9.28 2.49
N ASN A 176 -10.98 10.42 1.86
CA ASN A 176 -11.58 11.59 2.50
C ASN A 176 -13.09 11.66 2.17
N GLN A 177 -13.84 10.61 2.52
CA GLN A 177 -15.31 10.57 2.39
C GLN A 177 -16.00 10.55 3.75
N PRO A 178 -17.24 11.05 3.86
CA PRO A 178 -18.07 10.82 5.03
C PRO A 178 -18.28 9.31 5.28
N LEU A 179 -18.34 8.92 6.55
CA LEU A 179 -18.52 7.51 6.97
C LEU A 179 -19.78 6.82 6.41
N ALA A 180 -20.79 7.58 5.98
CA ALA A 180 -22.07 7.08 5.49
C ALA A 180 -22.33 7.44 4.00
N ALA A 181 -21.28 7.50 3.18
CA ALA A 181 -21.44 7.78 1.76
C ALA A 181 -22.09 6.60 1.02
N ASP A 182 -23.32 6.79 0.55
CA ASP A 182 -24.00 5.89 -0.39
C ASP A 182 -23.62 6.21 -1.84
N ASN A 183 -23.76 5.23 -2.74
CA ASN A 183 -23.47 5.37 -4.17
C ASN A 183 -22.04 5.88 -4.46
N THR A 184 -21.07 5.38 -3.70
CA THR A 184 -19.67 5.77 -3.82
C THR A 184 -18.81 4.64 -4.37
N THR A 185 -17.73 5.00 -5.07
CA THR A 185 -16.63 4.10 -5.43
C THR A 185 -15.42 4.50 -4.62
N LEU A 186 -14.87 3.55 -3.88
CA LEU A 186 -13.64 3.71 -3.09
C LEU A 186 -12.53 2.96 -3.81
N THR A 187 -11.62 3.70 -4.42
CA THR A 187 -10.44 3.14 -5.06
C THR A 187 -9.34 2.97 -4.03
N LEU A 188 -8.75 1.78 -3.99
CA LEU A 188 -7.60 1.46 -3.15
C LEU A 188 -6.41 1.25 -4.08
N TRP A 189 -5.52 2.26 -4.08
CA TRP A 189 -4.24 2.28 -4.74
C TRP A 189 -3.40 3.37 -4.07
N SER A 190 -2.28 3.01 -3.43
CA SER A 190 -1.47 4.01 -2.72
C SER A 190 -0.99 5.09 -3.67
N ARG A 191 -1.26 6.34 -3.30
CA ARG A 191 -0.97 7.50 -4.12
C ARG A 191 -0.70 8.71 -3.23
N ASN A 192 0.41 9.37 -3.51
CA ASN A 192 0.65 10.70 -2.95
C ASN A 192 -0.41 11.68 -3.48
N SER A 193 -1.23 12.19 -2.56
CA SER A 193 -2.43 12.96 -2.84
C SER A 193 -2.48 14.21 -1.96
N PRO A 194 -1.58 15.19 -2.20
CA PRO A 194 -1.52 16.40 -1.41
C PRO A 194 -2.87 17.15 -1.46
N GLY A 195 -3.25 17.75 -0.33
CA GLY A 195 -4.54 18.42 -0.19
C GLY A 195 -5.74 17.48 -0.02
N ILE A 196 -5.53 16.15 0.00
CA ILE A 196 -6.52 15.12 0.31
C ILE A 196 -7.88 15.34 -0.40
N PRO A 197 -7.91 15.49 -1.74
CA PRO A 197 -9.14 15.75 -2.47
C PRO A 197 -10.18 14.64 -2.25
N ARG A 198 -11.44 15.05 -2.02
CA ARG A 198 -12.55 14.11 -1.84
C ARG A 198 -12.73 13.23 -3.06
N GLY A 199 -13.07 11.95 -2.83
CA GLY A 199 -13.34 10.99 -3.90
C GLY A 199 -12.11 10.46 -4.62
N THR A 200 -10.91 10.65 -4.07
CA THR A 200 -9.67 10.07 -4.60
C THR A 200 -9.10 9.03 -3.65
N ASN A 201 -8.35 8.07 -4.20
CA ASN A 201 -7.44 7.22 -3.45
C ASN A 201 -6.31 8.08 -2.85
N LEU A 202 -5.95 7.77 -1.60
CA LEU A 202 -4.93 8.48 -0.83
C LEU A 202 -3.72 7.55 -0.60
N TYR A 203 -3.07 7.67 0.54
CA TYR A 203 -1.80 7.00 0.82
C TYR A 203 -2.05 5.53 1.23
N GLY A 204 -3.14 5.29 1.97
CA GLY A 204 -3.72 4.04 2.49
C GLY A 204 -4.41 3.06 1.55
N ASN A 205 -4.12 1.77 1.70
CA ASN A 205 -4.94 0.65 1.24
C ASN A 205 -5.39 -0.20 2.43
N HIS A 206 -6.67 -0.09 2.79
CA HIS A 206 -7.30 -0.86 3.87
C HIS A 206 -8.53 -1.63 3.38
N PRO A 207 -8.36 -2.78 2.72
CA PRO A 207 -9.35 -3.84 2.44
C PRO A 207 -10.50 -4.19 3.36
N ILE A 208 -10.55 -3.63 4.54
CA ILE A 208 -11.37 -4.12 5.63
C ILE A 208 -12.54 -3.19 5.84
N TYR A 209 -13.71 -3.79 5.95
CA TYR A 209 -14.89 -3.08 6.43
C TYR A 209 -15.51 -3.82 7.60
N PHE A 210 -16.13 -3.06 8.48
CA PHE A 210 -16.95 -3.57 9.56
C PHE A 210 -18.40 -3.26 9.27
N VAL A 211 -19.28 -4.21 9.58
CA VAL A 211 -20.73 -4.04 9.50
C VAL A 211 -21.29 -4.18 10.90
N HIS A 212 -21.84 -3.08 11.41
CA HIS A 212 -22.57 -3.09 12.67
C HIS A 212 -24.07 -3.26 12.41
N ARG A 213 -24.68 -4.18 13.16
CA ARG A 213 -26.11 -4.48 13.14
C ARG A 213 -26.59 -4.65 14.59
N THR A 214 -27.90 -4.65 14.79
CA THR A 214 -28.52 -4.82 16.12
C THR A 214 -28.18 -6.15 16.78
N THR A 215 -27.91 -7.18 15.99
CA THR A 215 -27.51 -8.55 16.38
C THR A 215 -26.01 -8.71 16.61
N GLY A 216 -25.22 -7.65 16.43
CA GLY A 216 -23.78 -7.62 16.62
C GLY A 216 -23.00 -7.14 15.40
N THR A 217 -21.69 -7.07 15.56
CA THR A 217 -20.75 -6.63 14.51
C THR A 217 -20.09 -7.82 13.84
N HIS A 218 -19.74 -7.68 12.56
CA HIS A 218 -18.75 -8.53 11.90
C HIS A 218 -17.83 -7.65 11.04
N GLY A 219 -16.67 -8.19 10.69
CA GLY A 219 -15.79 -7.58 9.69
C GLY A 219 -15.65 -8.50 8.50
N VAL A 220 -15.29 -7.91 7.35
CA VAL A 220 -14.85 -8.65 6.17
C VAL A 220 -13.52 -8.06 5.74
N PHE A 221 -12.54 -8.92 5.59
CA PHE A 221 -11.18 -8.60 5.24
C PHE A 221 -10.80 -9.45 4.03
N VAL A 222 -10.21 -8.81 3.04
CA VAL A 222 -9.77 -9.43 1.79
C VAL A 222 -8.25 -9.23 1.71
N LEU A 223 -7.47 -10.26 1.38
CA LEU A 223 -5.99 -10.25 1.36
C LEU A 223 -5.40 -10.49 -0.05
N ASN A 224 -4.77 -9.48 -0.66
CA ASN A 224 -4.45 -9.28 -2.08
C ASN A 224 -3.87 -7.86 -2.34
N SER A 225 -2.60 -7.58 -2.62
CA SER A 225 -2.15 -6.17 -2.67
C SER A 225 -2.30 -5.40 -4.01
N ASN A 226 -3.20 -5.76 -4.95
CA ASN A 226 -3.28 -5.02 -6.23
C ASN A 226 -4.17 -3.75 -6.12
N GLY A 227 -4.38 -3.04 -7.24
CA GLY A 227 -5.35 -1.94 -7.29
C GLY A 227 -6.79 -2.45 -7.37
N MET A 228 -7.75 -1.74 -6.76
CA MET A 228 -9.16 -2.10 -6.87
C MET A 228 -10.15 -0.97 -6.63
N ASP A 229 -11.43 -1.28 -6.90
CA ASP A 229 -12.58 -0.46 -6.55
C ASP A 229 -13.58 -1.22 -5.66
N ILE A 230 -13.97 -0.61 -4.56
CA ILE A 230 -15.07 -1.05 -3.71
C ILE A 230 -16.25 -0.12 -3.94
N LYS A 231 -17.35 -0.63 -4.52
CA LYS A 231 -18.53 0.18 -4.83
C LYS A 231 -19.65 -0.10 -3.84
N LEU A 232 -20.09 0.96 -3.17
CA LEU A 232 -21.22 0.95 -2.25
C LEU A 232 -22.43 1.50 -3.00
N LEU A 233 -23.38 0.65 -3.41
CA LEU A 233 -24.53 1.07 -4.21
C LEU A 233 -25.83 0.88 -3.42
N ASN A 234 -26.73 1.86 -3.48
CA ASN A 234 -28.06 1.78 -2.92
C ASN A 234 -29.05 1.54 -4.07
N VAL A 235 -29.61 0.33 -4.18
CA VAL A 235 -30.46 -0.09 -5.30
C VAL A 235 -31.84 -0.47 -4.76
N GLY A 236 -32.82 0.42 -4.90
CA GLY A 236 -34.23 0.13 -4.62
C GLY A 236 -34.57 -0.10 -3.14
N GLY A 237 -33.89 0.59 -2.22
CA GLY A 237 -34.08 0.46 -0.77
C GLY A 237 -33.15 -0.55 -0.11
N ASN A 238 -32.66 -1.55 -0.86
CA ASN A 238 -31.63 -2.50 -0.41
C ASN A 238 -30.23 -2.01 -0.82
N ILE A 239 -29.28 -2.01 0.11
CA ILE A 239 -27.89 -1.65 -0.20
C ILE A 239 -27.19 -2.85 -0.87
N THR A 240 -26.94 -2.74 -2.18
CA THR A 240 -26.20 -3.73 -2.96
C THR A 240 -24.73 -3.33 -3.04
N ARG A 241 -23.82 -4.16 -2.55
CA ARG A 241 -22.40 -3.81 -2.48
C ARG A 241 -21.59 -4.66 -3.43
N LEU A 242 -20.96 -3.97 -4.37
CA LEU A 242 -20.05 -4.57 -5.33
C LEU A 242 -18.64 -4.44 -4.76
N VAL A 243 -18.04 -5.57 -4.40
CA VAL A 243 -16.60 -5.59 -4.12
C VAL A 243 -15.93 -5.97 -5.45
N GLY A 244 -15.34 -5.00 -6.14
CA GLY A 244 -14.30 -5.29 -7.13
C GLY A 244 -13.03 -5.56 -6.34
N PHE A 245 -12.41 -6.72 -6.54
CA PHE A 245 -11.37 -7.20 -5.63
C PHE A 245 -9.99 -6.80 -6.09
N SER A 246 -9.17 -6.31 -5.15
CA SER A 246 -7.75 -6.64 -5.07
C SER A 246 -7.01 -6.12 -3.81
N THR A 247 -7.36 -6.45 -2.58
CA THR A 247 -6.92 -5.69 -1.36
C THR A 247 -5.89 -6.33 -0.35
N SER A 248 -4.78 -5.73 0.16
CA SER A 248 -3.96 -6.34 1.28
C SER A 248 -3.92 -5.46 2.53
N THR A 249 -3.85 -6.05 3.73
CA THR A 249 -3.50 -5.35 4.99
C THR A 249 -2.67 -6.22 5.94
N SER A 250 -1.94 -5.59 6.87
CA SER A 250 -1.18 -6.22 7.95
C SER A 250 -1.53 -5.80 9.40
N ARG A 251 -0.62 -5.95 10.38
CA ARG A 251 -0.92 -5.77 11.83
C ARG A 251 -0.36 -4.46 12.32
N PRO A 252 -1.10 -3.63 13.08
CA PRO A 252 -0.47 -2.57 13.83
C PRO A 252 0.26 -3.19 15.04
N GLU A 253 1.57 -3.00 15.11
CA GLU A 253 2.28 -2.99 16.38
C GLU A 253 1.94 -1.68 17.10
N ALA A 254 1.54 -1.79 18.36
CA ALA A 254 1.30 -0.63 19.19
C ALA A 254 2.64 -0.05 19.65
N SER A 255 3.22 0.88 18.90
CA SER A 255 4.20 1.80 19.48
C SER A 255 3.45 2.80 20.35
N GLN A 256 3.78 2.88 21.63
CA GLN A 256 3.34 3.97 22.50
C GLN A 256 3.91 5.27 21.93
N ILE A 257 3.14 5.99 21.14
CA ILE A 257 3.39 7.41 20.92
C ILE A 257 3.00 8.06 22.26
N PRO A 258 3.92 8.76 22.94
CA PRO A 258 3.54 9.55 24.11
C PRO A 258 2.43 10.52 23.68
N LEU A 259 1.38 10.70 24.49
CA LEU A 259 0.24 11.62 24.23
C LEU A 259 0.65 13.11 24.35
N GLU A 260 1.87 13.40 23.89
CA GLU A 260 2.70 14.55 24.18
C GLU A 260 2.63 15.58 23.04
N LEU A 261 2.88 16.86 23.36
CA LEU A 261 2.82 17.91 22.35
C LEU A 261 4.05 17.83 21.43
N LEU A 262 3.79 17.69 20.13
CA LEU A 262 4.82 17.68 19.08
C LEU A 262 4.76 18.93 18.20
N VAL A 263 5.92 19.36 17.70
CA VAL A 263 6.03 20.40 16.68
C VAL A 263 6.80 19.88 15.46
N VAL A 264 6.22 20.08 14.28
CA VAL A 264 6.81 19.73 12.98
C VAL A 264 6.63 20.88 12.01
N ARG A 265 7.61 21.08 11.13
CA ARG A 265 7.53 22.07 10.06
C ARG A 265 8.45 21.67 8.91
N PHE A 266 7.90 21.75 7.70
CA PHE A 266 8.66 21.89 6.46
C PHE A 266 9.08 23.35 6.26
N GLY A 267 10.35 23.59 5.95
CA GLY A 267 10.91 24.91 5.68
C GLY A 267 11.60 25.55 6.89
N TYR A 268 12.19 24.77 7.80
CA TYR A 268 13.12 25.34 8.78
C TYR A 268 14.36 25.89 8.05
N LYS A 269 14.74 27.13 8.36
CA LYS A 269 15.84 27.79 7.62
C LYS A 269 17.21 27.18 7.92
N ASP A 270 17.45 26.86 9.18
CA ASP A 270 18.69 26.31 9.73
C ASP A 270 18.45 25.80 11.15
N PHE A 271 19.51 25.27 11.79
CA PHE A 271 19.47 24.82 13.17
C PHE A 271 19.14 25.94 14.18
N VAL A 272 19.40 27.21 13.83
CA VAL A 272 19.10 28.37 14.69
C VAL A 272 17.60 28.64 14.70
N ASP A 273 16.92 28.51 13.57
CA ASP A 273 15.46 28.61 13.47
C ASP A 273 14.78 27.51 14.31
N VAL A 274 15.30 26.28 14.25
CA VAL A 274 14.83 25.17 15.10
C VAL A 274 15.00 25.50 16.59
N ALA A 275 16.20 25.93 17.01
CA ALA A 275 16.46 26.33 18.39
C ALA A 275 15.59 27.53 18.83
N GLY A 276 15.30 28.45 17.91
CA GLY A 276 14.43 29.59 18.13
C GLY A 276 12.98 29.19 18.40
N VAL A 277 12.46 28.17 17.70
CA VAL A 277 11.13 27.61 17.99
C VAL A 277 11.09 26.98 19.39
N ILE A 278 12.08 26.16 19.75
CA ILE A 278 12.16 25.54 21.08
C ILE A 278 12.16 26.61 22.18
N SER A 279 12.98 27.65 22.00
CA SER A 279 13.08 28.77 22.94
C SER A 279 11.76 29.53 23.08
N LYS A 280 11.01 29.74 21.98
CA LYS A 280 9.70 30.39 22.02
C LYS A 280 8.65 29.58 22.80
N TYR A 281 8.63 28.26 22.65
CA TYR A 281 7.75 27.38 23.44
C TYR A 281 8.09 27.46 24.93
N ALA A 282 9.39 27.39 25.27
CA ALA A 282 9.85 27.52 26.65
C ALA A 282 9.47 28.87 27.27
N VAL A 283 9.69 29.99 26.57
CA VAL A 283 9.32 31.34 27.03
C VAL A 283 7.80 31.50 27.17
N ALA A 284 7.01 30.86 26.29
CA ALA A 284 5.55 30.87 26.36
C ALA A 284 4.98 29.91 27.42
N ASN A 285 5.83 29.16 28.14
CA ASN A 285 5.44 28.12 29.10
C ASN A 285 4.50 27.06 28.49
N ILE A 286 4.76 26.69 27.24
CA ILE A 286 4.07 25.61 26.52
C ILE A 286 5.00 24.39 26.55
N SER A 287 4.54 23.29 27.15
CA SER A 287 5.32 22.04 27.17
C SER A 287 5.54 21.56 25.74
N LEU A 288 6.80 21.37 25.36
CA LEU A 288 7.20 20.77 24.10
C LEU A 288 8.07 19.56 24.46
N GLU A 289 7.67 18.37 24.05
CA GLU A 289 8.39 17.14 24.41
C GLU A 289 9.07 16.52 23.21
N THR A 290 8.45 16.61 22.03
CA THR A 290 9.00 16.06 20.79
C THR A 290 9.06 17.12 19.70
N ARG A 291 10.24 17.27 19.10
CA ARG A 291 10.44 18.15 17.93
C ARG A 291 10.74 17.32 16.69
N TRP A 292 10.35 17.85 15.55
CA TRP A 292 10.51 17.20 14.26
C TRP A 292 11.20 18.13 13.28
N THR A 293 12.10 17.58 12.46
CA THR A 293 12.67 18.32 11.33
C THR A 293 12.44 17.52 10.04
N ASP A 294 11.83 18.19 9.07
CA ASP A 294 11.58 17.69 7.72
C ASP A 294 12.88 17.64 6.88
N ILE A 295 12.81 17.39 5.57
CA ILE A 295 13.93 17.27 4.61
C ILE A 295 14.95 18.44 4.62
N ASP A 296 14.74 19.51 5.40
CA ASP A 296 15.58 20.72 5.45
C ASP A 296 16.98 20.48 6.00
N TYR A 297 17.14 19.49 6.87
CA TYR A 297 18.44 19.16 7.44
C TYR A 297 19.38 18.47 6.46
N LEU A 298 18.85 17.91 5.37
CA LEU A 298 19.60 17.12 4.39
C LEU A 298 20.37 18.01 3.41
N ASP A 299 21.61 17.63 3.09
CA ASP A 299 22.38 18.28 2.01
C ASP A 299 21.70 18.00 0.68
N ARG A 300 21.22 19.05 0.01
CA ARG A 300 20.50 18.95 -1.28
C ARG A 300 19.38 17.89 -1.27
N ARG A 301 18.70 17.71 -0.13
CA ARG A 301 17.62 16.73 0.08
C ARG A 301 18.04 15.25 -0.05
N ARG A 302 19.34 14.96 0.08
CA ARG A 302 19.88 13.59 -0.03
C ARG A 302 19.82 12.92 1.33
N ILE A 303 19.08 11.82 1.45
CA ILE A 303 18.99 11.07 2.71
C ILE A 303 20.37 10.61 3.20
N PHE A 304 20.51 10.46 4.52
CA PHE A 304 21.76 10.14 5.22
C PHE A 304 22.88 11.17 5.00
N THR A 305 22.52 12.46 4.92
CA THR A 305 23.47 13.57 4.90
C THR A 305 23.01 14.71 5.80
N PHE A 306 23.93 15.63 6.11
CA PHE A 306 23.61 16.91 6.75
C PHE A 306 24.03 18.05 5.85
N ASP A 307 23.19 19.07 5.72
CA ASP A 307 23.58 20.32 5.08
C ASP A 307 24.72 20.96 5.89
N PRO A 308 25.95 21.05 5.35
CA PRO A 308 27.11 21.47 6.12
C PRO A 308 27.07 22.96 6.50
N GLN A 309 26.24 23.76 5.83
CA GLN A 309 26.11 25.18 6.08
C GLN A 309 24.97 25.49 7.05
N TYR A 310 23.82 24.86 6.87
CA TYR A 310 22.59 25.22 7.58
C TYR A 310 22.23 24.26 8.71
N PHE A 311 22.65 22.99 8.62
CA PHE A 311 22.36 21.97 9.62
C PHE A 311 23.58 21.07 9.90
N PRO A 312 24.77 21.64 10.18
CA PRO A 312 25.96 20.83 10.40
C PRO A 312 25.79 19.94 11.64
N LEU A 313 26.29 18.71 11.55
CA LEU A 313 26.07 17.65 12.53
C LEU A 313 26.37 18.08 13.98
N ASN A 314 27.49 18.78 14.21
CA ASN A 314 27.84 19.25 15.55
C ASN A 314 26.76 20.16 16.15
N ARG A 315 26.14 21.03 15.33
CA ARG A 315 25.07 21.92 15.76
C ARG A 315 23.76 21.19 15.99
N MET A 316 23.46 20.18 15.17
CA MET A 316 22.27 19.33 15.35
C MET A 316 22.31 18.60 16.69
N ARG A 317 23.50 18.13 17.09
CA ARG A 317 23.74 17.51 18.40
C ARG A 317 23.66 18.53 19.54
N ASP A 318 24.21 19.75 19.36
CA ASP A 318 24.15 20.81 20.39
C ASP A 318 22.70 21.16 20.79
N ILE A 319 21.75 21.05 19.87
CA ILE A 319 20.36 21.45 20.10
C ILE A 319 19.49 20.29 20.64
N HIS A 320 19.99 19.07 20.79
CA HIS A 320 19.20 17.91 21.25
C HIS A 320 18.94 17.96 22.77
N THR A 321 17.81 18.55 23.15
CA THR A 321 17.40 18.73 24.56
C THR A 321 16.08 18.04 24.92
N GLN A 322 15.38 17.50 23.91
CA GLN A 322 14.03 16.94 23.92
C GLN A 322 14.00 15.75 22.94
N HIS A 323 12.92 14.97 22.89
CA HIS A 323 12.82 13.90 21.89
C HIS A 323 12.95 14.49 20.48
N TYR A 324 13.78 13.88 19.65
CA TYR A 324 14.07 14.35 18.30
C TYR A 324 13.68 13.34 17.24
N ILE A 325 12.78 13.76 16.35
CA ILE A 325 12.36 12.97 15.19
C ILE A 325 12.86 13.64 13.91
N LEU A 326 13.51 12.86 13.06
CA LEU A 326 13.94 13.29 11.74
C LEU A 326 13.16 12.54 10.66
N MET A 327 12.81 13.27 9.60
CA MET A 327 12.20 12.68 8.42
C MET A 327 13.26 11.86 7.65
N THR A 328 12.88 10.75 7.01
CA THR A 328 13.73 10.03 6.06
C THR A 328 12.88 9.43 4.94
N ASP A 329 13.12 9.86 3.70
CA ASP A 329 12.49 9.26 2.52
C ASP A 329 13.13 7.90 2.19
N PRO A 330 12.40 6.95 1.56
CA PRO A 330 12.96 5.68 1.12
C PRO A 330 13.82 5.82 -0.15
N ALA A 331 13.63 6.88 -0.92
CA ALA A 331 14.33 7.08 -2.19
C ALA A 331 15.76 7.57 -1.97
N VAL A 332 16.73 6.85 -2.55
CA VAL A 332 18.16 7.16 -2.49
C VAL A 332 18.55 7.92 -3.76
N VAL A 333 19.34 9.00 -3.65
CA VAL A 333 19.76 9.76 -4.84
C VAL A 333 20.65 8.89 -5.75
N PHE A 334 20.34 8.91 -7.04
CA PHE A 334 21.11 8.24 -8.08
C PHE A 334 22.33 9.10 -8.43
N LEU A 335 23.49 8.75 -7.88
CA LEU A 335 24.78 9.42 -8.10
C LEU A 335 25.88 8.41 -8.42
N PRO A 336 25.85 7.78 -9.61
CA PRO A 336 26.81 6.75 -9.98
C PRO A 336 28.25 7.26 -10.09
N ASP A 337 28.45 8.55 -10.34
CA ASP A 337 29.77 9.16 -10.55
C ASP A 337 30.32 9.87 -9.30
N ASP A 338 29.55 9.96 -8.20
CA ASP A 338 29.98 10.60 -6.95
C ASP A 338 30.26 9.54 -5.88
N GLU A 339 31.52 9.11 -5.77
CA GLU A 339 32.00 8.13 -4.79
C GLU A 339 31.82 8.60 -3.33
N ASN A 340 31.59 9.90 -3.09
CA ASN A 340 31.43 10.41 -1.73
C ASN A 340 30.02 10.18 -1.18
N TYR A 341 29.04 9.88 -2.03
CA TYR A 341 27.69 9.53 -1.59
C TYR A 341 27.57 8.02 -1.33
N ALA A 342 28.17 7.60 -0.20
CA ALA A 342 28.24 6.20 0.21
C ALA A 342 26.90 5.44 0.24
N PRO A 343 25.75 6.03 0.65
CA PRO A 343 24.49 5.30 0.71
C PRO A 343 24.06 4.69 -0.63
N TYR A 344 24.31 5.38 -1.75
CA TYR A 344 24.01 4.85 -3.09
C TYR A 344 24.90 3.65 -3.44
N HIS A 345 26.21 3.79 -3.22
CA HIS A 345 27.18 2.75 -3.60
C HIS A 345 27.06 1.50 -2.71
N ARG A 346 26.75 1.67 -1.43
CA ARG A 346 26.47 0.54 -0.52
C ARG A 346 25.22 -0.21 -0.95
N GLY A 347 24.11 0.46 -1.22
CA GLY A 347 22.88 -0.22 -1.68
C GLY A 347 23.08 -0.92 -3.03
N LYS A 348 23.86 -0.32 -3.93
CA LYS A 348 24.30 -0.98 -5.17
C LYS A 348 25.15 -2.22 -4.90
N GLY A 349 26.06 -2.16 -3.93
CA GLY A 349 26.89 -3.29 -3.48
C GLY A 349 26.07 -4.45 -2.90
N PHE A 350 25.00 -4.15 -2.15
CA PHE A 350 24.03 -5.15 -1.66
C PHE A 350 23.05 -5.63 -2.74
N ASN A 351 23.05 -4.99 -3.92
CA ASN A 351 22.10 -5.21 -5.02
C ASN A 351 20.64 -5.08 -4.56
N THR A 352 20.32 -4.01 -3.82
CA THR A 352 19.02 -3.85 -3.16
C THR A 352 18.07 -2.92 -3.90
N TYR A 353 18.45 -2.29 -5.00
CA TYR A 353 17.55 -1.37 -5.73
C TYR A 353 16.57 -2.09 -6.66
N LEU A 354 15.36 -1.54 -6.76
CA LEU A 354 14.35 -1.93 -7.75
C LEU A 354 14.95 -1.86 -9.16
N LYS A 355 14.59 -2.85 -10.00
CA LYS A 355 15.09 -2.97 -11.37
C LYS A 355 14.03 -2.62 -12.40
N ALA A 356 14.45 -2.01 -13.50
CA ALA A 356 13.65 -1.84 -14.71
C ALA A 356 13.63 -3.15 -15.53
N ASP A 357 12.76 -3.23 -16.54
CA ASP A 357 12.58 -4.43 -17.39
C ASP A 357 13.87 -4.89 -18.09
N ASN A 358 14.79 -3.97 -18.36
CA ASN A 358 16.09 -4.25 -18.98
C ASN A 358 17.15 -4.72 -17.97
N GLY A 359 16.81 -4.82 -16.68
CA GLY A 359 17.70 -5.20 -15.58
C GLY A 359 18.56 -4.08 -14.99
N SER A 360 18.49 -2.85 -15.51
CA SER A 360 19.12 -1.69 -14.86
C SER A 360 18.36 -1.28 -13.60
N ASP A 361 18.96 -0.44 -12.75
CA ASP A 361 18.21 0.18 -11.66
C ASP A 361 17.04 1.00 -12.22
N PHE A 362 15.89 0.96 -11.57
CA PHE A 362 14.75 1.82 -11.87
C PHE A 362 15.06 3.23 -11.39
N ILE A 363 15.04 4.20 -12.31
CA ILE A 363 15.34 5.60 -12.04
C ILE A 363 14.05 6.41 -12.15
N GLY A 364 13.79 7.21 -11.12
CA GLY A 364 12.67 8.13 -11.04
C GLY A 364 13.11 9.44 -10.41
N LEU A 365 12.14 10.23 -9.94
CA LEU A 365 12.38 11.57 -9.41
C LEU A 365 11.69 11.78 -8.07
N VAL A 366 12.40 12.35 -7.10
CA VAL A 366 11.84 12.99 -5.91
C VAL A 366 12.68 14.23 -5.53
N TRP A 367 12.62 14.68 -4.28
CA TRP A 367 13.26 15.91 -3.79
C TRP A 367 14.74 16.10 -4.16
N PRO A 368 15.65 15.11 -4.01
CA PRO A 368 17.05 15.26 -4.41
C PRO A 368 17.30 15.25 -5.93
N GLY A 369 16.27 15.05 -6.75
CA GLY A 369 16.39 14.83 -8.19
C GLY A 369 16.26 13.36 -8.56
N MET A 370 17.19 12.85 -9.35
CA MET A 370 17.18 11.46 -9.81
C MET A 370 17.40 10.51 -8.64
N THR A 371 16.54 9.51 -8.51
CA THR A 371 16.57 8.57 -7.40
C THR A 371 16.37 7.13 -7.84
N VAL A 372 16.86 6.22 -7.01
CA VAL A 372 16.57 4.79 -7.00
C VAL A 372 15.82 4.44 -5.71
N TRP A 373 15.09 3.33 -5.71
CA TRP A 373 14.34 2.86 -4.54
C TRP A 373 14.88 1.51 -4.08
N PRO A 374 15.14 1.33 -2.78
CA PRO A 374 15.31 0.01 -2.19
C PRO A 374 14.10 -0.88 -2.50
N ASP A 375 14.37 -2.09 -2.95
CA ASP A 375 13.42 -3.18 -3.08
C ASP A 375 13.28 -3.85 -1.72
N TRP A 376 12.21 -3.54 -1.00
CA TRP A 376 12.00 -4.09 0.33
C TRP A 376 11.69 -5.60 0.33
N PHE A 377 11.44 -6.21 -0.84
CA PHE A 377 11.29 -7.66 -0.96
C PHE A 377 12.63 -8.36 -1.18
N ASN A 378 13.72 -7.62 -1.36
CA ASN A 378 15.05 -8.17 -1.51
C ASN A 378 15.59 -8.62 -0.14
N PRO A 379 16.10 -9.86 0.01
CA PRO A 379 16.55 -10.38 1.30
C PRO A 379 17.72 -9.60 1.93
N ASN A 380 18.47 -8.84 1.14
CA ASN A 380 19.61 -8.05 1.63
C ASN A 380 19.23 -6.61 2.01
N VAL A 381 17.99 -6.19 1.76
CA VAL A 381 17.58 -4.78 1.94
C VAL A 381 17.56 -4.35 3.39
N THR A 382 17.16 -5.24 4.30
CA THR A 382 17.15 -4.98 5.74
C THR A 382 18.57 -4.72 6.23
N GLU A 383 19.54 -5.57 5.86
CA GLU A 383 20.93 -5.37 6.25
C GLU A 383 21.50 -4.06 5.70
N TYR A 384 21.25 -3.75 4.42
CA TYR A 384 21.64 -2.47 3.84
C TYR A 384 21.07 -1.29 4.63
N TRP A 385 19.75 -1.27 4.83
CA TRP A 385 19.05 -0.14 5.41
C TRP A 385 19.36 0.04 6.90
N ASP A 386 19.43 -1.07 7.65
CA ASP A 386 19.82 -1.05 9.06
C ASP A 386 21.23 -0.49 9.24
N ASN A 387 22.17 -0.86 8.36
CA ASN A 387 23.53 -0.30 8.39
C ASN A 387 23.53 1.22 8.09
N GLU A 388 22.77 1.69 7.10
CA GLU A 388 22.64 3.14 6.85
C GLU A 388 22.06 3.88 8.07
N PHE A 389 21.05 3.30 8.72
CA PHE A 389 20.43 3.87 9.90
C PHE A 389 21.36 3.89 11.09
N LEU A 390 22.05 2.78 11.36
CA LEU A 390 23.02 2.70 12.45
C LEU A 390 24.18 3.66 12.24
N ASP A 391 24.72 3.77 11.03
CA ASP A 391 25.83 4.68 10.74
C ASP A 391 25.40 6.15 10.89
N PHE A 392 24.23 6.53 10.36
CA PHE A 392 23.80 7.92 10.31
C PHE A 392 23.21 8.43 11.64
N TYR A 393 22.47 7.56 12.34
CA TYR A 393 21.79 7.85 13.61
C TYR A 393 22.52 7.32 14.84
N ASP A 394 23.83 7.05 14.72
CA ASP A 394 24.65 6.64 15.84
C ASP A 394 24.76 7.80 16.86
N PRO A 395 24.49 7.57 18.16
CA PRO A 395 24.52 8.64 19.17
C PRO A 395 25.93 9.18 19.45
N GLU A 396 26.98 8.43 19.14
CA GLU A 396 28.37 8.80 19.39
C GLU A 396 28.98 9.56 18.20
N THR A 397 28.72 9.09 16.99
CA THR A 397 29.37 9.53 15.74
C THR A 397 28.42 10.24 14.78
N GLY A 398 27.13 9.90 14.79
CA GLY A 398 26.05 10.50 14.00
C GLY A 398 25.18 11.46 14.82
N VAL A 399 23.91 11.60 14.42
CA VAL A 399 22.89 12.36 15.17
C VAL A 399 22.05 11.42 16.03
N ASP A 400 21.90 11.75 17.31
CA ASP A 400 21.00 10.99 18.18
C ASP A 400 19.54 11.38 17.89
N ILE A 401 18.68 10.38 17.71
CA ILE A 401 17.25 10.54 17.46
C ILE A 401 16.44 9.58 18.32
N ASP A 402 15.21 9.99 18.63
CA ASP A 402 14.26 9.24 19.42
C ASP A 402 13.19 8.53 18.55
N GLY A 403 13.17 8.87 17.26
CA GLY A 403 12.33 8.22 16.26
C GLY A 403 12.60 8.74 14.86
N VAL A 404 12.07 8.02 13.88
CA VAL A 404 12.13 8.40 12.47
C VAL A 404 10.73 8.60 11.92
N TRP A 405 10.59 9.61 11.07
CA TRP A 405 9.41 9.82 10.25
C TRP A 405 9.71 9.38 8.82
N ILE A 406 9.08 8.29 8.38
CA ILE A 406 9.22 7.81 7.00
C ILE A 406 8.15 8.48 6.14
N TYR A 407 8.55 9.09 5.03
CA TYR A 407 7.66 9.81 4.11
C TYR A 407 7.86 9.37 2.66
N MET A 408 6.95 9.73 1.75
CA MET A 408 7.02 9.44 0.31
C MET A 408 7.07 7.94 -0.07
N ASN A 409 6.51 7.09 0.79
CA ASN A 409 6.67 5.63 0.78
C ASN A 409 5.53 4.86 0.11
N GLU A 410 4.66 5.53 -0.65
CA GLU A 410 3.62 4.88 -1.45
C GLU A 410 4.11 3.83 -2.47
N PRO A 411 5.25 3.97 -3.18
CA PRO A 411 6.25 5.07 -3.25
C PRO A 411 5.87 6.24 -4.18
N THR A 412 6.20 7.46 -3.78
CA THR A 412 6.03 8.65 -4.64
C THR A 412 7.08 8.70 -5.75
N ASN A 413 6.68 9.15 -6.94
CA ASN A 413 7.60 9.52 -8.03
C ASN A 413 7.08 10.80 -8.73
N PHE A 414 7.92 11.84 -8.82
CA PHE A 414 7.63 13.11 -9.52
C PHE A 414 7.78 13.01 -11.04
N CYS A 415 8.30 11.89 -11.55
CA CYS A 415 8.41 11.68 -12.97
C CYS A 415 7.01 11.52 -13.59
N ASN A 416 6.71 12.34 -14.60
CA ASN A 416 5.49 12.17 -15.37
C ASN A 416 5.59 10.89 -16.19
N LEU A 417 4.57 10.04 -16.08
CA LEU A 417 4.53 8.77 -16.80
C LEU A 417 4.03 8.97 -18.26
N PRO A 418 4.59 8.23 -19.24
CA PRO A 418 5.72 7.31 -19.08
C PRO A 418 7.04 8.06 -18.80
N CYS A 419 7.83 7.56 -17.85
CA CYS A 419 9.06 8.19 -17.37
C CYS A 419 10.23 7.92 -18.32
N ASP A 420 10.11 8.38 -19.57
CA ASP A 420 11.04 8.00 -20.64
C ASP A 420 12.43 8.65 -20.50
N ASP A 421 12.49 9.85 -19.91
CA ASP A 421 13.73 10.59 -19.66
C ASP A 421 13.68 11.30 -18.29
N PRO A 422 13.97 10.58 -17.19
CA PRO A 422 13.99 11.17 -15.85
C PRO A 422 15.05 12.27 -15.73
N PHE A 423 16.17 12.19 -16.45
CA PHE A 423 17.25 13.19 -16.40
C PHE A 423 16.77 14.55 -16.90
N GLN A 424 16.14 14.58 -18.08
CA GLN A 424 15.60 15.82 -18.63
C GLN A 424 14.42 16.34 -17.79
N GLN A 425 13.59 15.44 -17.25
CA GLN A 425 12.49 15.84 -16.37
C GLN A 425 13.01 16.47 -15.06
N ALA A 426 14.08 15.95 -14.45
CA ALA A 426 14.71 16.54 -13.27
C ALA A 426 15.13 18.00 -13.52
N VAL A 427 15.79 18.25 -14.66
CA VAL A 427 16.21 19.59 -15.07
C VAL A 427 15.00 20.51 -15.27
N LYS A 428 13.96 20.03 -15.97
CA LYS A 428 12.72 20.80 -16.21
C LYS A 428 11.97 21.14 -14.93
N GLN A 429 12.01 20.24 -13.94
CA GLN A 429 11.37 20.41 -12.64
C GLN A 429 12.27 21.14 -11.63
N ASN A 430 13.48 21.54 -12.03
CA ASN A 430 14.45 22.22 -11.16
C ASN A 430 14.76 21.43 -9.87
N LEU A 431 14.98 20.12 -10.01
CA LEU A 431 15.31 19.25 -8.89
C LEU A 431 16.84 19.08 -8.73
N PRO A 432 17.38 19.11 -7.49
CA PRO A 432 16.69 19.48 -6.26
C PRO A 432 16.29 20.97 -6.25
N PRO A 433 15.15 21.32 -5.64
CA PRO A 433 14.72 22.70 -5.57
C PRO A 433 15.73 23.54 -4.75
N PRO A 434 15.97 24.80 -5.13
CA PRO A 434 16.81 25.69 -4.34
C PRO A 434 16.19 25.89 -2.95
N ARG A 435 17.03 26.06 -1.94
CA ARG A 435 16.56 26.40 -0.59
C ARG A 435 15.82 27.74 -0.63
N GLU A 436 14.52 27.73 -0.32
CA GLU A 436 13.71 28.94 -0.27
C GLU A 436 14.15 29.84 0.88
N ARG A 437 14.38 31.14 0.62
CA ARG A 437 14.90 32.07 1.64
C ARG A 437 13.80 32.69 2.52
N GLU A 438 12.54 32.61 2.08
CA GLU A 438 11.40 33.23 2.76
C GLU A 438 10.08 32.45 2.58
N GLY A 439 9.52 31.97 3.70
CA GLY A 439 8.12 32.23 4.05
C GLY A 439 7.00 31.35 3.49
N GLU A 440 7.19 30.49 2.50
CA GLU A 440 6.11 29.59 2.08
C GLU A 440 6.05 28.36 2.98
N ILE A 441 5.13 28.40 3.96
CA ILE A 441 4.68 27.20 4.65
C ILE A 441 3.84 26.40 3.64
N ILE A 442 4.48 25.53 2.88
CA ILE A 442 3.76 24.54 2.08
C ILE A 442 3.25 23.48 3.05
N LEU A 443 1.97 23.58 3.42
CA LEU A 443 1.23 22.50 4.08
C LEU A 443 1.05 21.37 3.07
N ILE A 444 2.03 20.47 2.97
CA ILE A 444 1.86 19.20 2.27
C ILE A 444 1.03 18.30 3.19
N GLY A 445 0.00 17.65 2.65
CA GLY A 445 -0.78 16.66 3.38
C GLY A 445 0.14 15.53 3.85
N LEU A 446 0.34 15.41 5.15
CA LEU A 446 1.22 14.41 5.75
C LEU A 446 0.42 13.12 5.99
N SER A 447 0.67 12.08 5.22
CA SER A 447 0.50 10.70 5.71
C SER A 447 1.71 10.37 6.58
N MET A 448 1.45 10.08 7.85
CA MET A 448 2.51 9.79 8.82
C MET A 448 2.56 8.29 9.07
N GLN A 449 3.71 7.67 8.77
CA GLN A 449 4.10 6.42 9.39
C GLN A 449 5.25 6.72 10.36
N MET A 450 4.99 6.52 11.65
CA MET A 450 5.94 6.76 12.73
C MET A 450 6.52 5.45 13.23
N GLN A 451 7.82 5.47 13.55
CA GLN A 451 8.45 4.44 14.35
C GLN A 451 9.15 5.08 15.55
N VAL A 452 8.68 4.74 16.74
CA VAL A 452 9.31 5.08 18.02
C VAL A 452 9.77 3.77 18.64
N ASN A 453 11.06 3.46 18.57
CA ASN A 453 11.66 2.37 19.32
C ASN A 453 12.59 2.96 20.38
N GLN A 454 12.37 2.59 21.64
CA GLN A 454 13.19 3.04 22.77
C GLN A 454 14.66 2.66 22.54
N ARG A 455 15.47 3.71 22.36
CA ARG A 455 16.95 3.73 22.21
C ARG A 455 17.48 3.02 20.95
N SER A 456 18.43 3.69 20.31
CA SER A 456 19.13 3.34 19.07
C SER A 456 19.53 1.87 18.86
N ARG A 457 19.73 1.09 19.93
CA ARG A 457 20.08 -0.35 19.84
C ARG A 457 18.92 -1.28 19.50
N ASN A 458 17.66 -0.82 19.61
CA ASN A 458 16.46 -1.61 19.29
C ASN A 458 15.83 -1.23 17.93
N MET A 459 16.49 -0.41 17.11
CA MET A 459 16.00 -0.08 15.75
C MET A 459 16.12 -1.25 14.76
N LEU A 460 16.86 -2.30 15.12
CA LEU A 460 17.22 -3.49 14.32
C LEU A 460 16.09 -4.48 13.94
N ASN A 461 14.83 -4.16 14.23
CA ASN A 461 13.68 -5.00 13.84
C ASN A 461 12.83 -4.28 12.79
N PHE A 462 13.47 -3.85 11.70
CA PHE A 462 12.83 -3.13 10.62
C PHE A 462 12.43 -4.10 9.49
N ASP A 463 11.12 -4.20 9.20
CA ASP A 463 10.63 -4.78 7.93
C ASP A 463 9.83 -3.72 7.14
N PRO A 464 10.50 -3.00 6.23
CA PRO A 464 9.90 -1.98 5.37
C PRO A 464 9.13 -2.54 4.18
N ALA A 465 9.19 -3.85 3.90
CA ALA A 465 8.23 -4.48 2.98
C ALA A 465 6.82 -4.30 3.53
N VAL A 466 6.73 -4.26 4.86
CA VAL A 466 5.53 -3.91 5.59
C VAL A 466 5.21 -2.43 5.41
N SER A 467 6.14 -1.47 5.30
CA SER A 467 5.88 -0.02 5.09
C SER A 467 5.37 0.35 3.69
N GLN A 468 5.92 -0.20 2.60
CA GLN A 468 5.32 -0.08 1.26
C GLN A 468 3.93 -0.76 1.17
N THR A 469 3.56 -1.57 2.17
CA THR A 469 2.23 -2.18 2.31
C THR A 469 1.41 -1.68 3.52
N LEU A 470 1.95 -0.78 4.38
CA LEU A 470 1.40 -0.30 5.67
C LEU A 470 1.09 1.19 5.63
N SER A 471 0.48 1.59 4.55
CA SER A 471 -0.56 2.57 4.67
C SER A 471 -1.75 1.92 5.43
N ALA A 472 -1.53 1.76 6.75
CA ALA A 472 -2.24 1.17 7.90
C ALA A 472 -3.21 -0.02 7.68
N ALA A 473 -3.55 -0.75 8.76
CA ALA A 473 -4.25 -2.03 8.63
C ALA A 473 -4.95 -2.51 9.92
N ALA A 474 -6.07 -3.23 9.81
CA ALA A 474 -6.78 -3.82 10.95
C ALA A 474 -7.54 -5.12 10.59
N TYR A 475 -7.92 -5.88 11.63
CA TYR A 475 -8.43 -7.27 11.65
C TYR A 475 -9.94 -7.39 11.85
N ILE A 476 -10.52 -8.52 11.45
CA ILE A 476 -11.82 -8.96 11.96
C ILE A 476 -11.65 -9.52 13.36
N LYS A 477 -12.17 -8.83 14.38
CA LYS A 477 -12.34 -9.33 15.74
C LYS A 477 -13.79 -9.14 16.16
N TYR A 478 -14.38 -10.19 16.70
CA TYR A 478 -15.66 -10.13 17.37
C TYR A 478 -15.45 -9.71 18.82
N THR A 479 -16.24 -8.74 19.29
CA THR A 479 -16.33 -8.41 20.71
C THR A 479 -17.81 -8.46 21.10
N ASN A 480 -18.14 -9.35 22.05
CA ASN A 480 -19.37 -9.20 22.82
C ASN A 480 -19.17 -7.98 23.72
N ALA A 481 -19.81 -6.85 23.41
CA ALA A 481 -19.98 -5.80 24.40
C ALA A 481 -21.06 -6.27 25.39
N PRO A 482 -20.82 -6.29 26.71
CA PRO A 482 -21.89 -6.39 27.68
C PRO A 482 -22.71 -5.11 27.61
N THR A 483 -24.03 -5.24 27.48
CA THR A 483 -24.97 -4.17 27.77
C THR A 483 -24.85 -3.79 29.26
N THR A 484 -24.48 -2.55 29.53
CA THR A 484 -24.86 -1.86 30.78
C THR A 484 -25.66 -0.63 30.42
#